data_AF-A0A0Q7K5U6-F1
#
_entry.id   AF-A0A0Q7K5U6-F1
#
_cell.length_a   1.000
_cell.length_b   1.000
_cell.length_c   1.000
_cell.angle_alpha   90.00
_cell.angle_beta   90.00
_cell.angle_gamma   90.00
#
_symmetry.space_group_name_H-M   'P 1'
#
loop_
_entity.id
_entity.type
_entity.pdbx_description
1 polymer ?
#
loop_
_entity_poly.entity_id
_entity_poly.type
_entity_poly.pdbx_seq_one_letter_code
_entity_poly.pdbx_strand_id
1 'polypeptide(L)'
;MPGLLRTVNGTTTLFATASLRSKQAGILSANIELVTNASRGVSDFFLNITQNACNLATIKIQSLTRTSSRLIASFGKPVKGISSANILLQDKNGKLTARGFINKKAIVPIKFHCGCQNGCSCTGTKKVRFKDGTTLNISIDKSVEFALKRLFTKLERELKKLIPRRRRGAAADPDCRARCVQIGNNCRAACGIFAALCAPICFTAQTVCIIQCGF
;
A
#
# COMPACT_ATOMS: atom_id res chain seq x y z
N MET A 1 9.81 13.99 15.38
CA MET A 1 9.09 14.41 14.16
C MET A 1 8.26 13.22 13.65
N PRO A 2 6.93 13.36 13.46
CA PRO A 2 6.06 12.24 13.05
C PRO A 2 6.20 11.84 11.57
N GLY A 3 7.05 12.52 10.80
CA GLY A 3 7.45 12.08 9.48
C GLY A 3 8.51 12.96 8.84
N LEU A 4 9.08 12.47 7.74
CA LEU A 4 10.15 13.07 6.96
C LEU A 4 9.88 12.77 5.48
N LEU A 5 9.98 13.80 4.64
CA LEU A 5 9.99 13.65 3.18
C LEU A 5 11.30 14.23 2.68
N ARG A 6 12.10 13.42 1.98
CA ARG A 6 13.40 13.82 1.45
C ARG A 6 13.56 13.35 0.02
N THR A 7 14.03 14.23 -0.85
CA THR A 7 14.38 13.90 -2.25
C THR A 7 15.88 14.11 -2.46
N VAL A 8 16.58 13.08 -2.94
CA VAL A 8 18.00 13.13 -3.30
C VAL A 8 18.19 12.41 -4.63
N ASN A 9 18.78 13.07 -5.61
CA ASN A 9 19.08 12.48 -6.93
C ASN A 9 17.86 11.80 -7.60
N GLY A 10 16.70 12.45 -7.54
CA GLY A 10 15.44 11.93 -8.10
C GLY A 10 14.84 10.72 -7.35
N THR A 11 15.44 10.33 -6.23
CA THR A 11 14.86 9.34 -5.31
C THR A 11 14.21 10.07 -4.14
N THR A 12 12.92 9.87 -3.95
CA THR A 12 12.21 10.42 -2.81
C THR A 12 11.91 9.34 -1.81
N THR A 13 12.27 9.61 -0.57
CA THR A 13 11.95 8.78 0.57
C THR A 13 10.98 9.52 1.49
N LEU A 14 9.91 8.84 1.85
CA LEU A 14 8.93 9.30 2.81
C LEU A 14 8.92 8.33 3.99
N PHE A 15 9.14 8.87 5.18
CA PHE A 15 8.90 8.19 6.44
C PHE A 15 7.75 8.86 7.15
N ALA A 16 6.81 8.08 7.68
CA ALA A 16 5.75 8.62 8.51
C ALA A 16 5.36 7.62 9.59
N THR A 17 5.08 8.14 10.77
CA THR A 17 4.66 7.35 11.92
C THR A 17 3.38 7.95 12.47
N ALA A 18 2.46 7.10 12.89
CA ALA A 18 1.33 7.50 13.70
C ALA A 18 1.13 6.48 14.81
N SER A 19 0.70 6.97 15.97
CA SER A 19 0.30 6.12 17.09
C SER A 19 -1.05 6.56 17.64
N LEU A 20 -1.82 5.59 18.13
CA LEU A 20 -3.14 5.78 18.71
C LEU A 20 -3.26 4.89 19.95
N ARG A 21 -3.59 5.50 21.09
CA ARG A 21 -4.02 4.75 22.28
C ARG A 21 -5.53 4.51 22.20
N SER A 22 -5.91 3.24 22.16
CA SER A 22 -7.30 2.77 22.23
C SER A 22 -7.57 2.16 23.60
N LYS A 23 -8.73 2.46 24.19
CA LYS A 23 -9.16 1.83 25.45
C LYS A 23 -9.36 0.31 25.30
N GLN A 24 -9.79 -0.13 24.12
CA GLN A 24 -10.16 -1.54 23.85
C GLN A 24 -9.03 -2.32 23.14
N ALA A 25 -8.28 -1.66 22.26
CA ALA A 25 -7.25 -2.30 21.43
C ALA A 25 -5.81 -2.03 21.91
N GLY A 26 -5.62 -1.28 23.00
CA GLY A 26 -4.31 -0.86 23.47
C GLY A 26 -3.65 0.18 22.58
N ILE A 27 -2.32 0.21 22.55
CA ILE A 27 -1.54 1.15 21.74
C ILE A 27 -1.32 0.53 20.36
N LEU A 28 -1.85 1.19 19.33
CA LEU A 28 -1.57 0.88 17.95
C LEU A 28 -0.58 1.89 17.37
N SER A 29 0.39 1.41 16.63
CA SER A 29 1.35 2.26 15.92
C SER A 29 1.49 1.78 14.49
N ALA A 30 1.55 2.72 13.55
CA ALA A 30 1.80 2.46 12.15
C ALA A 30 3.05 3.23 11.73
N ASN A 31 3.99 2.53 11.11
CA ASN A 31 5.19 3.08 10.51
C ASN A 31 5.14 2.82 9.01
N ILE A 32 5.33 3.86 8.22
CA ILE A 32 5.39 3.79 6.77
C ILE A 32 6.77 4.27 6.32
N GLU A 33 7.31 3.53 5.38
CA GLU A 33 8.41 3.96 4.53
C GLU A 33 7.98 3.77 3.07
N LEU A 34 8.24 4.79 2.25
CA LEU A 34 8.01 4.76 0.82
C LEU A 34 9.25 5.33 0.15
N VAL A 35 9.81 4.57 -0.80
CA VAL A 35 10.96 4.97 -1.61
C VAL A 35 10.53 4.93 -3.07
N THR A 36 10.53 6.09 -3.73
CA THR A 36 10.16 6.21 -5.14
C THR A 36 11.29 6.82 -5.96
N ASN A 37 11.53 6.26 -7.14
CA ASN A 37 12.36 6.86 -8.17
C ASN A 37 11.74 6.54 -9.53
N ALA A 38 11.05 7.52 -10.12
CA ALA A 38 10.27 7.34 -11.34
C ALA A 38 11.14 7.04 -12.58
N SER A 39 12.36 7.59 -12.66
CA SER A 39 13.28 7.35 -13.79
C SER A 39 13.85 5.94 -13.77
N ARG A 40 14.09 5.41 -12.56
CA ARG A 40 14.56 4.02 -12.35
C ARG A 40 13.43 3.00 -12.22
N GLY A 41 12.17 3.44 -12.13
CA GLY A 41 11.02 2.56 -11.94
C GLY A 41 10.97 1.89 -10.56
N VAL A 42 11.58 2.53 -9.56
CA VAL A 42 11.59 2.05 -8.18
C VAL A 42 10.38 2.63 -7.45
N SER A 43 9.64 1.78 -6.77
CA SER A 43 8.52 2.13 -5.91
C SER A 43 8.41 1.09 -4.81
N ASP A 44 9.30 1.21 -3.82
CA ASP A 44 9.31 0.34 -2.67
C ASP A 44 8.46 0.93 -1.56
N PHE A 45 7.73 0.06 -0.90
CA PHE A 45 6.78 0.42 0.14
C PHE A 45 6.94 -0.54 1.30
N PHE A 46 6.91 0.00 2.50
CA PHE A 46 6.92 -0.75 3.74
C PHE A 46 5.93 -0.12 4.71
N LEU A 47 5.06 -0.97 5.25
CA LEU A 47 4.13 -0.64 6.32
C LEU A 47 4.32 -1.67 7.43
N ASN A 48 4.50 -1.17 8.64
CA ASN A 48 4.50 -1.99 9.84
C ASN A 48 3.47 -1.43 10.82
N ILE A 49 2.53 -2.29 11.24
CA ILE A 49 1.52 -1.97 12.23
C ILE A 49 1.77 -2.84 13.45
N THR A 50 1.90 -2.21 14.60
CA THR A 50 2.05 -2.91 15.88
C THR A 50 0.87 -2.62 16.80
N GLN A 51 0.56 -3.59 17.66
CA GLN A 51 -0.41 -3.49 18.75
C GLN A 51 0.27 -3.92 20.05
N ASN A 52 0.42 -3.00 21.01
CA ASN A 52 1.10 -3.26 22.29
C ASN A 52 2.48 -3.93 22.13
N ALA A 53 3.29 -3.43 21.19
CA ALA A 53 4.60 -3.99 20.79
C ALA A 53 4.59 -5.30 20.00
N CYS A 54 3.44 -5.97 19.83
CA CYS A 54 3.31 -7.13 18.95
C CYS A 54 3.09 -6.68 17.50
N ASN A 55 3.68 -7.39 16.52
CA ASN A 55 3.34 -7.19 15.12
C ASN A 55 1.87 -7.54 14.88
N LEU A 56 1.11 -6.61 14.31
CA LEU A 56 -0.25 -6.84 13.83
C LEU A 56 -0.24 -7.16 12.34
N ALA A 57 0.46 -6.33 11.56
CA ALA A 57 0.62 -6.53 10.12
C ALA A 57 1.89 -5.84 9.63
N THR A 58 2.70 -6.57 8.86
CA THR A 58 3.77 -5.99 8.05
C THR A 58 3.42 -6.22 6.59
N ILE A 59 3.49 -5.17 5.78
CA ILE A 59 3.23 -5.23 4.34
C ILE A 59 4.37 -4.52 3.64
N LYS A 60 5.06 -5.24 2.75
CA LYS A 60 6.14 -4.73 1.93
C LYS A 60 5.76 -4.92 0.45
N ILE A 61 5.92 -3.89 -0.35
CA ILE A 61 5.93 -4.00 -1.82
C ILE A 61 7.31 -3.60 -2.28
N GLN A 62 7.95 -4.44 -3.07
CA GLN A 62 9.27 -4.17 -3.61
C GLN A 62 9.21 -4.20 -5.13
N SER A 63 9.69 -3.15 -5.79
CA SER A 63 9.94 -3.16 -7.23
C SER A 63 11.01 -4.18 -7.57
N LEU A 64 10.71 -5.04 -8.54
CA LEU A 64 11.69 -5.97 -9.12
C LEU A 64 12.16 -5.45 -10.48
N THR A 65 11.21 -4.98 -11.29
CA THR A 65 11.44 -4.34 -12.59
C THR A 65 10.46 -3.18 -12.75
N ARG A 66 10.57 -2.43 -13.85
CA ARG A 66 9.59 -1.37 -14.20
C ARG A 66 8.14 -1.88 -14.31
N THR A 67 7.95 -3.16 -14.57
CA THR A 67 6.64 -3.78 -14.82
C THR A 67 6.30 -4.88 -13.83
N SER A 68 7.14 -5.11 -12.80
CA SER A 68 6.86 -6.13 -11.81
C SER A 68 7.31 -5.75 -10.41
N SER A 69 6.51 -6.18 -9.44
CA SER A 69 6.74 -5.93 -8.02
C SER A 69 6.39 -7.16 -7.21
N ARG A 70 6.97 -7.30 -6.03
CA ARG A 70 6.66 -8.37 -5.07
C ARG A 70 6.03 -7.80 -3.82
N LEU A 71 4.82 -8.26 -3.52
CA LEU A 71 4.14 -8.02 -2.26
C LEU A 71 4.52 -9.14 -1.28
N ILE A 72 5.10 -8.77 -0.15
CA ILE A 72 5.38 -9.65 0.98
C ILE A 72 4.58 -9.12 2.16
N ALA A 73 3.74 -9.94 2.76
CA ALA A 73 3.01 -9.57 3.95
C ALA A 73 3.16 -10.63 5.04
N SER A 74 3.19 -10.19 6.29
CA SER A 74 3.13 -11.03 7.49
C SER A 74 2.10 -10.47 8.45
N PHE A 75 1.38 -11.35 9.12
CA PHE A 75 0.28 -10.95 10.00
C PHE A 75 0.44 -11.61 11.36
N GLY A 76 0.16 -10.84 12.41
CA GLY A 76 0.18 -11.32 13.78
C GLY A 76 -1.07 -12.13 14.12
N LYS A 77 -1.03 -12.78 15.29
CA LYS A 77 -2.14 -13.56 15.87
C LYS A 77 -3.53 -12.85 15.84
N PRO A 78 -3.64 -11.52 16.02
CA PRO A 78 -4.97 -10.87 16.00
C PRO A 78 -5.65 -10.89 14.63
N VAL A 79 -4.93 -11.16 13.54
CA VAL A 79 -5.48 -11.30 12.19
C VAL A 79 -5.72 -12.78 11.92
N LYS A 80 -6.98 -13.19 11.83
CA LYS A 80 -7.36 -14.59 11.63
C LYS A 80 -7.46 -14.92 10.14
N GLY A 81 -7.15 -16.17 9.80
CA GLY A 81 -7.25 -16.71 8.44
C GLY A 81 -6.05 -16.39 7.54
N ILE A 82 -5.11 -15.56 8.00
CA ILE A 82 -3.87 -15.26 7.29
C ILE A 82 -2.69 -15.05 8.25
N SER A 83 -1.54 -15.55 7.84
CA SER A 83 -0.25 -15.43 8.54
C SER A 83 0.81 -14.79 7.64
N SER A 84 0.75 -15.07 6.34
CA SER A 84 1.74 -14.57 5.38
C SER A 84 1.19 -14.54 3.95
N ALA A 85 1.75 -13.65 3.14
CA ALA A 85 1.54 -13.60 1.71
C ALA A 85 2.85 -13.29 0.98
N ASN A 86 3.05 -13.93 -0.17
CA ASN A 86 4.13 -13.63 -1.10
C ASN A 86 3.54 -13.67 -2.52
N ILE A 87 3.29 -12.50 -3.08
CA ILE A 87 2.56 -12.33 -4.33
C ILE A 87 3.43 -11.54 -5.30
N LEU A 88 3.65 -12.10 -6.48
CA LEU A 88 4.22 -11.40 -7.61
C LEU A 88 3.11 -10.65 -8.36
N LEU A 89 3.30 -9.34 -8.48
CA LEU A 89 2.51 -8.43 -9.29
C LEU A 89 3.24 -8.21 -10.61
N GLN A 90 2.56 -8.43 -11.73
CA GLN A 90 3.11 -8.19 -13.07
C GLN A 90 2.12 -7.37 -13.88
N ASP A 91 2.57 -6.23 -14.38
CA ASP A 91 1.87 -5.46 -15.40
C ASP A 91 2.34 -5.91 -16.79
N LYS A 92 1.39 -6.34 -17.62
CA LYS A 92 1.62 -6.61 -19.03
C LYS A 92 0.58 -5.85 -19.84
N ASN A 93 1.03 -4.87 -20.63
CA ASN A 93 0.17 -4.05 -21.50
C ASN A 93 -1.00 -3.39 -20.75
N GLY A 94 -0.75 -2.85 -19.55
CA GLY A 94 -1.76 -2.21 -18.71
C GLY A 94 -2.69 -3.20 -18.00
N LYS A 95 -2.42 -4.51 -18.10
CA LYS A 95 -3.15 -5.57 -17.39
C LYS A 95 -2.31 -6.05 -16.21
N LEU A 96 -2.72 -5.66 -15.01
CA LEU A 96 -2.08 -6.11 -13.78
C LEU A 96 -2.56 -7.52 -13.41
N THR A 97 -1.60 -8.42 -13.21
CA THR A 97 -1.83 -9.79 -12.79
C THR A 97 -1.12 -10.05 -11.46
N ALA A 98 -1.77 -10.76 -10.55
CA ALA A 98 -1.17 -11.26 -9.31
C ALA A 98 -1.13 -12.78 -9.32
N ARG A 99 0.02 -13.34 -8.94
CA ARG A 99 0.19 -14.77 -8.69
C ARG A 99 1.13 -14.99 -7.51
N GLY A 100 0.94 -16.06 -6.75
CA GLY A 100 1.81 -16.35 -5.62
C GLY A 100 1.13 -17.20 -4.57
N PHE A 101 1.48 -16.97 -3.32
CA PHE A 101 1.06 -17.79 -2.19
C PHE A 101 0.52 -16.94 -1.04
N ILE A 102 -0.51 -17.46 -0.38
CA ILE A 102 -1.00 -16.95 0.91
C ILE A 102 -1.08 -18.15 1.86
N ASN A 103 -0.51 -18.05 3.06
CA ASN A 103 -0.37 -19.18 3.99
C ASN A 103 0.25 -20.42 3.33
N LYS A 104 1.27 -20.23 2.48
CA LYS A 104 1.91 -21.29 1.67
C LYS A 104 0.97 -21.98 0.64
N LYS A 105 -0.29 -21.56 0.52
CA LYS A 105 -1.24 -22.05 -0.50
C LYS A 105 -1.19 -21.18 -1.75
N ALA A 106 -1.08 -21.83 -2.92
CA ALA A 106 -1.06 -21.13 -4.20
C ALA A 106 -2.41 -20.48 -4.50
N ILE A 107 -2.42 -19.19 -4.82
CA ILE A 107 -3.63 -18.49 -5.25
C ILE A 107 -3.88 -18.73 -6.75
N VAL A 108 -5.16 -18.75 -7.14
CA VAL A 108 -5.54 -18.62 -8.54
C VAL A 108 -5.11 -17.24 -9.01
N PRO A 109 -4.43 -17.12 -10.17
CA PRO A 109 -3.98 -15.83 -10.66
C PRO A 109 -5.12 -14.82 -10.77
N ILE A 110 -4.95 -13.67 -10.11
CA ILE A 110 -5.95 -12.60 -10.10
C ILE A 110 -5.62 -11.63 -11.21
N LYS A 111 -6.56 -11.38 -12.11
CA LYS A 111 -6.47 -10.30 -13.11
C LYS A 111 -7.19 -9.08 -12.56
N PHE A 112 -6.45 -8.03 -12.22
CA PHE A 112 -7.02 -6.75 -11.83
C PHE A 112 -7.41 -5.99 -13.09
N HIS A 113 -8.71 -5.86 -13.33
CA HIS A 113 -9.24 -5.08 -14.45
C HIS A 113 -9.53 -3.69 -13.90
N CYS A 114 -8.49 -2.84 -13.88
CA CYS A 114 -8.58 -1.45 -13.42
C CYS A 114 -7.79 -0.57 -14.38
N GLY A 115 -8.24 -0.51 -15.64
CA GLY A 115 -7.66 0.36 -16.67
C GLY A 115 -8.25 1.77 -16.62
N CYS A 116 -8.20 2.45 -15.46
CA CYS A 116 -8.74 3.80 -15.35
C CYS A 116 -7.62 4.79 -15.03
N GLN A 117 -7.31 5.64 -16.01
CA GLN A 117 -6.42 6.79 -15.87
C GLN A 117 -6.99 7.86 -14.92
N ASN A 118 -8.31 7.85 -14.68
CA ASN A 118 -9.02 8.82 -13.86
C ASN A 118 -9.77 8.16 -12.71
N GLY A 119 -9.15 8.10 -11.52
CA GLY A 119 -9.85 8.15 -10.24
C GLY A 119 -10.89 7.08 -9.89
N CYS A 120 -11.09 6.02 -10.66
CA CYS A 120 -12.14 5.05 -10.37
C CYS A 120 -11.86 4.24 -9.09
N SER A 121 -12.90 4.10 -8.28
CA SER A 121 -12.97 3.17 -7.15
C SER A 121 -13.06 1.74 -7.66
N CYS A 122 -11.91 1.09 -7.89
CA CYS A 122 -11.85 -0.36 -7.95
C CYS A 122 -12.10 -0.96 -6.55
N THR A 123 -13.32 -0.83 -6.04
CA THR A 123 -13.76 -1.30 -4.72
C THR A 123 -14.41 -2.69 -4.76
N GLY A 124 -14.26 -3.41 -5.87
CA GLY A 124 -14.65 -4.83 -5.91
C GLY A 124 -13.70 -5.66 -5.06
N THR A 125 -14.11 -6.04 -3.86
CA THR A 125 -13.46 -7.06 -3.04
C THR A 125 -13.47 -8.38 -3.80
N LYS A 126 -12.41 -8.63 -4.60
CA LYS A 126 -12.25 -9.93 -5.26
C LYS A 126 -11.89 -10.96 -4.20
N LYS A 127 -12.82 -11.87 -3.91
CA LYS A 127 -12.54 -13.03 -3.05
C LYS A 127 -11.37 -13.79 -3.64
N VAL A 128 -10.27 -13.88 -2.90
CA VAL A 128 -9.10 -14.65 -3.32
C VAL A 128 -9.44 -16.13 -3.25
N ARG A 129 -9.30 -16.84 -4.37
CA ARG A 129 -9.47 -18.29 -4.46
C ARG A 129 -8.10 -18.95 -4.48
N PHE A 130 -7.99 -20.08 -3.80
CA PHE A 130 -6.83 -20.95 -3.85
C PHE A 130 -6.99 -22.00 -4.95
N LYS A 131 -5.88 -22.55 -5.42
CA LYS A 131 -5.90 -23.63 -6.42
C LYS A 131 -6.58 -24.91 -5.91
N ASP A 132 -6.70 -25.08 -4.60
CA ASP A 132 -7.44 -26.17 -3.95
C ASP A 132 -8.96 -25.93 -3.89
N GLY A 133 -9.47 -24.84 -4.50
CA GLY A 133 -10.89 -24.49 -4.53
C GLY A 133 -11.38 -23.69 -3.32
N THR A 134 -10.59 -23.59 -2.24
CA THR A 134 -10.97 -22.84 -1.04
C THR A 134 -10.86 -21.33 -1.27
N THR A 135 -11.56 -20.54 -0.44
CA THR A 135 -11.49 -19.08 -0.47
C THR A 135 -10.77 -18.52 0.75
N LEU A 136 -10.01 -17.45 0.55
CA LEU A 136 -9.40 -16.72 1.64
C LEU A 136 -10.49 -15.96 2.42
N ASN A 137 -10.57 -16.24 3.72
CA ASN A 137 -11.39 -15.50 4.66
C ASN A 137 -10.48 -14.88 5.71
N ILE A 138 -10.40 -13.56 5.74
CA ILE A 138 -9.62 -12.81 6.72
C ILE A 138 -10.60 -12.14 7.67
N SER A 139 -10.36 -12.27 8.97
CA SER A 139 -11.13 -11.53 9.97
C SER A 139 -10.20 -10.91 11.00
N ILE A 140 -10.60 -9.74 11.47
CA ILE A 140 -9.94 -8.99 12.54
C ILE A 140 -11.03 -8.64 13.54
N ASP A 141 -10.69 -8.59 14.82
CA ASP A 141 -11.62 -8.14 15.84
C ASP A 141 -12.17 -6.73 15.53
N LYS A 142 -13.48 -6.52 15.70
CA LYS A 142 -14.14 -5.25 15.36
C LYS A 142 -13.52 -4.06 16.09
N SER A 143 -13.11 -4.23 17.36
CA SER A 143 -12.50 -3.15 18.14
C SER A 143 -11.14 -2.75 17.57
N VAL A 144 -10.35 -3.73 17.09
CA VAL A 144 -9.08 -3.50 16.41
C VAL A 144 -9.33 -2.84 15.05
N GLU A 145 -10.34 -3.28 14.30
CA GLU A 145 -10.72 -2.67 13.01
C GLU A 145 -11.07 -1.18 13.15
N PHE A 146 -11.89 -0.80 14.15
CA PHE A 146 -12.21 0.60 14.40
C PHE A 146 -10.98 1.42 14.81
N ALA A 147 -10.11 0.84 15.64
CA ALA A 147 -8.90 1.51 16.07
C ALA A 147 -7.91 1.69 14.90
N LEU A 148 -7.81 0.72 13.99
CA LEU A 148 -7.06 0.81 12.74
C LEU A 148 -7.58 1.93 11.83
N LYS A 149 -8.90 2.04 11.65
CA LYS A 149 -9.51 3.14 10.88
C LYS A 149 -9.07 4.50 11.43
N ARG A 150 -9.17 4.69 12.75
CA ARG A 150 -8.75 5.93 13.41
C ARG A 150 -7.25 6.18 13.29
N LEU A 151 -6.43 5.14 13.41
CA LEU A 151 -4.98 5.22 13.24
C LEU A 151 -4.63 5.69 11.82
N PHE A 152 -5.26 5.10 10.80
CA PHE A 152 -5.03 5.50 9.40
C PHE A 152 -5.50 6.91 9.11
N THR A 153 -6.64 7.35 9.67
CA THR A 153 -7.04 8.76 9.57
C THR A 153 -6.01 9.70 10.19
N LYS A 154 -5.42 9.34 11.33
CA LYS A 154 -4.35 10.13 11.95
C LYS A 154 -3.10 10.15 11.08
N LEU A 155 -2.70 9.00 10.54
CA LEU A 155 -1.56 8.87 9.65
C LEU A 155 -1.73 9.69 8.36
N GLU A 156 -2.92 9.65 7.76
CA GLU A 156 -3.27 10.47 6.59
C GLU A 156 -3.12 11.96 6.89
N ARG A 157 -3.50 12.42 8.09
CA ARG A 157 -3.30 13.82 8.51
C ARG A 157 -1.82 14.17 8.63
N GLU A 158 -0.99 13.29 9.20
CA GLU A 158 0.46 13.53 9.27
C GLU A 158 1.08 13.59 7.88
N LEU A 159 0.67 12.69 6.99
CA LEU A 159 1.12 12.66 5.60
C LEU A 159 0.73 13.92 4.82
N LYS A 160 -0.50 14.42 5.02
CA LYS A 160 -0.96 15.69 4.43
C LYS A 160 -0.14 16.91 4.86
N LYS A 161 0.49 16.89 6.04
CA LYS A 161 1.38 17.98 6.50
C LYS A 161 2.74 17.96 5.78
N LEU A 162 3.20 16.78 5.37
CA LEU A 162 4.48 16.61 4.67
C LEU A 162 4.39 16.98 3.19
N ILE A 163 3.18 16.99 2.64
CA ILE A 163 2.91 17.40 1.27
C ILE A 163 2.97 18.93 1.19
N PRO A 164 3.89 19.52 0.41
CA PRO A 164 3.94 20.97 0.24
C PRO A 164 2.61 21.49 -0.32
N ARG A 165 2.00 22.48 0.34
CA ARG A 165 0.82 23.18 -0.16
C ARG A 165 1.22 23.91 -1.44
N ARG A 166 0.67 23.48 -2.58
CA ARG A 166 0.80 24.06 -3.94
C ARG A 166 1.59 25.37 -4.00
N ARG A 167 2.78 25.33 -4.57
CA ARG A 167 3.35 26.43 -5.34
C ARG A 167 3.09 26.06 -6.81
N ARG A 168 2.48 26.95 -7.58
CA ARG A 168 2.37 26.80 -9.03
C ARG A 168 3.78 26.86 -9.59
N GLY A 169 4.32 25.76 -10.11
CA GLY A 169 5.65 25.73 -10.70
C GLY A 169 5.82 24.49 -11.57
N ALA A 170 6.25 24.74 -12.82
CA ALA A 170 6.52 23.80 -13.92
C ALA A 170 5.36 22.91 -14.41
N ALA A 171 5.28 22.75 -15.73
CA ALA A 171 4.38 21.78 -16.35
C ALA A 171 4.78 20.37 -15.90
N ALA A 172 3.85 19.65 -15.28
CA ALA A 172 4.10 18.30 -14.81
C ALA A 172 4.43 17.38 -16.00
N ASP A 173 5.51 16.59 -15.88
CA ASP A 173 5.87 15.59 -16.88
C ASP A 173 4.72 14.56 -16.98
N PRO A 174 4.01 14.49 -18.14
CA PRO A 174 2.86 13.61 -18.30
C PRO A 174 3.24 12.13 -18.18
N ASP A 175 4.46 11.75 -18.57
CA ASP A 175 4.95 10.38 -18.45
C ASP A 175 5.26 10.02 -17.00
N CYS A 176 5.84 10.96 -16.25
CA CYS A 176 6.04 10.80 -14.82
C CYS A 176 4.70 10.64 -14.09
N ARG A 177 3.72 11.50 -14.39
CA ARG A 177 2.39 11.43 -13.78
C ARG A 177 1.69 10.10 -14.08
N ALA A 178 1.78 9.60 -15.31
CA ALA A 178 1.23 8.29 -15.69
C ALA A 178 1.87 7.16 -14.88
N ARG A 179 3.19 7.18 -14.67
CA ARG A 179 3.89 6.20 -13.81
C ARG A 179 3.45 6.27 -12.36
N CYS A 180 3.23 7.47 -11.82
CA CYS A 180 2.73 7.63 -10.45
C CYS A 180 1.29 7.14 -10.27
N VAL A 181 0.44 7.36 -11.27
CA VAL A 181 -0.92 6.78 -11.29
C VAL A 181 -0.83 5.25 -11.36
N GLN A 182 0.08 4.70 -12.16
CA GLN A 182 0.32 3.26 -12.25
C GLN A 182 0.80 2.67 -10.92
N ILE A 183 1.74 3.33 -10.22
CA ILE A 183 2.18 2.95 -8.87
C ILE A 183 1.01 2.96 -7.89
N GLY A 184 0.19 4.01 -7.90
CA GLY A 184 -1.00 4.13 -7.07
C GLY A 184 -2.02 3.02 -7.36
N ASN A 185 -2.23 2.70 -8.62
CA ASN A 185 -3.14 1.64 -9.06
C ASN A 185 -2.60 0.25 -8.69
N ASN A 186 -1.30 0.01 -8.82
CA ASN A 186 -0.65 -1.24 -8.43
C ASN A 186 -0.73 -1.45 -6.92
N CYS A 187 -0.46 -0.40 -6.14
CA CYS A 187 -0.63 -0.43 -4.70
C CYS A 187 -2.09 -0.68 -4.33
N ARG A 188 -3.06 0.05 -4.92
CA ARG A 188 -4.49 -0.15 -4.64
C ARG A 188 -4.98 -1.54 -5.01
N ALA A 189 -4.50 -2.10 -6.12
CA ALA A 189 -4.82 -3.47 -6.54
C ALA A 189 -4.22 -4.51 -5.60
N ALA A 190 -2.96 -4.35 -5.19
CA ALA A 190 -2.33 -5.19 -4.17
C ALA A 190 -3.10 -5.09 -2.83
N CYS A 191 -3.54 -3.88 -2.50
CA CYS A 191 -4.39 -3.61 -1.34
C CYS A 191 -5.82 -4.09 -1.49
N GLY A 192 -6.33 -4.37 -2.68
CA GLY A 192 -7.65 -4.99 -2.84
C GLY A 192 -7.75 -6.34 -2.12
N ILE A 193 -6.62 -7.05 -1.96
CA ILE A 193 -6.51 -8.29 -1.20
C ILE A 193 -6.56 -8.03 0.32
N PHE A 194 -6.01 -6.89 0.78
CA PHE A 194 -5.85 -6.51 2.18
C PHE A 194 -6.43 -5.11 2.47
N ALA A 195 -7.63 -4.81 1.95
CA ALA A 195 -8.10 -3.44 1.79
C ALA A 195 -8.22 -2.69 3.12
N ALA A 196 -8.64 -3.41 4.17
CA ALA A 196 -8.74 -2.88 5.53
C ALA A 196 -7.39 -2.43 6.13
N LEU A 197 -6.26 -2.87 5.58
CA LEU A 197 -4.93 -2.68 6.16
C LEU A 197 -4.02 -1.74 5.37
N CYS A 198 -4.31 -1.44 4.09
CA CYS A 198 -3.38 -0.65 3.29
C CYS A 198 -3.99 0.32 2.26
N ALA A 199 -5.31 0.37 2.10
CA ALA A 199 -5.97 1.28 1.14
C ALA A 199 -5.68 2.78 1.37
N PRO A 200 -5.70 3.34 2.60
CA PRO A 200 -5.42 4.76 2.85
C PRO A 200 -3.99 5.17 2.43
N ILE A 201 -3.08 4.21 2.40
CA ILE A 201 -1.65 4.45 2.24
C ILE A 201 -1.24 4.44 0.77
N CYS A 202 -1.90 3.63 -0.05
CA CYS A 202 -1.71 3.66 -1.50
C CYS A 202 -2.10 5.00 -2.13
N PHE A 203 -3.10 5.66 -1.56
CA PHE A 203 -3.47 7.01 -1.95
C PHE A 203 -2.34 8.01 -1.66
N THR A 204 -1.66 7.85 -0.52
CA THR A 204 -0.50 8.67 -0.15
C THR A 204 0.68 8.44 -1.08
N ALA A 205 1.02 7.20 -1.38
CA ALA A 205 2.15 6.89 -2.28
C ALA A 205 1.95 7.49 -3.67
N GLN A 206 0.73 7.40 -4.20
CA GLN A 206 0.37 8.06 -5.44
C GLN A 206 0.50 9.59 -5.34
N THR A 207 -0.01 10.19 -4.26
CA THR A 207 0.00 11.65 -4.09
C THR A 207 1.43 12.18 -3.99
N VAL A 208 2.29 11.53 -3.21
CA VAL A 208 3.72 11.88 -3.05
C VAL A 208 4.49 11.72 -4.36
N CYS A 209 4.22 10.66 -5.12
CA CYS A 209 4.81 10.46 -6.44
C CYS A 209 4.36 11.56 -7.42
N ILE A 210 3.05 11.88 -7.47
CA ILE A 210 2.54 12.95 -8.35
C ILE A 210 3.19 14.31 -8.03
N ILE A 211 3.42 14.61 -6.75
CA ILE A 211 4.10 15.84 -6.34
C ILE A 211 5.53 15.92 -6.88
N GLN A 212 6.24 14.78 -6.99
CA GLN A 212 7.58 14.73 -7.58
C GLN A 212 7.58 14.92 -9.10
N CYS A 213 6.46 14.66 -9.77
CA CYS A 213 6.34 14.80 -11.23
C CYS A 213 6.01 16.22 -11.68
N GLY A 214 5.85 17.18 -10.77
CA GLY A 214 5.42 18.52 -11.10
C GLY A 214 5.51 19.47 -9.92
N PHE A 215 6.75 19.62 -9.46
CA PHE A 215 7.42 20.88 -9.12
C PHE A 215 8.65 21.00 -10.01
#